data_AF-A0A196S852-F1
#
_entry.id   AF-A0A196S852-F1
#
_cell.length_a   1.000
_cell.length_b   1.000
_cell.length_c   1.000
_cell.angle_alpha   90.00
_cell.angle_beta   90.00
_cell.angle_gamma   90.00
#
_symmetry.space_group_name_H-M   'P 1'
#
loop_
_entity.id
_entity.type
_entity.pdbx_description
1 polymer ?
#
loop_
_entity_poly.entity_id
_entity_poly.type
_entity_poly.pdbx_seq_one_letter_code
_entity_poly.pdbx_strand_id
1 'polypeptide(L)'
;MYIRKDAQPVRYISRKVCSLTEQKKRPARIRWTVAWRRNNKKTEAAEKSKKRSKKSFKVQRAIAGMSINDIQKRREQKDEITKKSKEAALAEIKNRKAKRPARK
;
A
#
# COMPACT_ATOMS: atom_id res chain seq x y z
N MET A 1 18.58 2.93 -43.32
CA MET A 1 17.93 1.82 -42.60
C MET A 1 18.80 0.59 -42.78
N TYR A 2 18.99 -0.22 -41.75
CA TYR A 2 19.84 -1.42 -41.79
C TYR A 2 19.05 -2.61 -41.26
N ILE A 3 19.04 -3.72 -41.99
CA ILE A 3 18.39 -4.96 -41.58
C ILE A 3 19.49 -5.87 -41.02
N ARG A 4 19.36 -6.24 -39.74
CA ARG A 4 20.31 -7.15 -39.11
C ARG A 4 20.08 -8.59 -39.61
N LYS A 5 21.05 -9.48 -39.37
CA LYS A 5 20.96 -10.91 -39.75
C LYS A 5 19.74 -11.63 -39.14
N ASP A 6 19.24 -11.16 -37.99
CA ASP A 6 18.02 -11.60 -37.32
C ASP A 6 16.74 -10.95 -37.90
N ALA A 7 16.79 -10.42 -39.12
CA ALA A 7 15.71 -9.72 -39.82
C ALA A 7 15.15 -8.48 -39.09
N GLN A 8 15.78 -8.03 -38.00
CA GLN A 8 15.33 -6.87 -37.24
C GLN A 8 15.72 -5.57 -37.96
N PRO A 9 14.75 -4.70 -38.31
CA PRO A 9 15.04 -3.41 -38.94
C PRO A 9 15.53 -2.40 -37.89
N VAL A 10 16.71 -1.83 -38.12
CA VAL A 10 17.28 -0.74 -37.32
C VAL A 10 17.28 0.54 -38.14
N ARG A 11 16.72 1.60 -37.56
CA ARG A 11 16.74 2.95 -38.13
C ARG A 11 17.79 3.81 -37.44
N TYR A 12 18.58 4.51 -38.25
CA TYR A 12 19.59 5.47 -37.79
C TYR A 12 19.23 6.86 -38.31
N ILE A 13 19.43 7.88 -37.48
CA ILE A 13 19.15 9.28 -37.84
C ILE A 13 20.28 9.84 -38.72
N SER A 14 21.53 9.42 -38.50
CA SER A 14 22.69 9.91 -39.23
C SER A 14 23.79 8.87 -39.38
N ARG A 15 24.77 9.14 -40.26
CA ARG A 15 25.91 8.24 -40.52
C ARG A 15 26.80 8.02 -39.30
N LYS A 16 26.90 9.01 -38.39
CA LYS A 16 27.59 8.89 -37.10
C LYS A 16 27.02 7.74 -36.27
N VAL A 17 25.69 7.65 -36.18
CA VAL A 17 25.01 6.60 -35.39
C VAL A 17 25.17 5.23 -36.05
N CYS A 18 25.13 5.19 -37.39
CA CYS A 18 25.37 3.98 -38.17
C CYS A 18 26.77 3.41 -37.88
N SER A 19 27.83 4.23 -38.04
CA SER A 19 29.22 3.81 -37.81
C SER A 19 29.47 3.34 -36.37
N LEU A 20 28.94 4.05 -35.37
CA LEU A 20 29.09 3.63 -33.96
C LEU A 20 28.41 2.29 -33.66
N THR A 21 27.30 1.99 -34.33
CA THR A 21 26.58 0.72 -34.17
C THR A 21 27.33 -0.44 -34.82
N GLU A 22 27.90 -0.21 -36.00
CA GLU A 22 28.74 -1.18 -36.72
C GLU A 22 30.03 -1.51 -35.94
N GLN A 23 30.65 -0.49 -35.32
CA GLN A 23 31.76 -0.66 -34.38
C GLN A 23 31.35 -1.32 -33.05
N LYS A 24 30.07 -1.71 -32.89
CA LYS A 24 29.52 -2.35 -31.69
C LYS A 24 29.74 -1.53 -30.41
N LYS A 25 29.78 -0.19 -30.52
CA LYS A 25 29.93 0.69 -29.35
C LYS A 25 28.63 0.68 -28.55
N ARG A 26 28.71 0.39 -27.25
CA ARG A 26 27.56 0.35 -26.35
C ARG A 26 26.97 1.76 -26.18
N PRO A 27 25.70 2.02 -26.53
CA PRO A 27 25.08 3.35 -26.39
C PRO A 27 25.17 3.90 -24.96
N ALA A 28 25.03 3.04 -23.95
CA ALA A 28 25.13 3.40 -22.53
C ALA A 28 26.48 4.02 -22.12
N ARG A 29 27.56 3.85 -22.90
CA ARG A 29 28.88 4.47 -22.66
C ARG A 29 29.09 5.78 -23.41
N ILE A 30 28.18 6.14 -24.32
CA ILE A 30 28.31 7.31 -25.19
C ILE A 30 27.52 8.48 -24.60
N ARG A 31 28.23 9.51 -24.14
CA ARG A 31 27.74 10.61 -23.28
C ARG A 31 26.49 11.34 -23.77
N TRP A 32 26.32 11.51 -25.07
CA TRP A 32 25.22 12.27 -25.67
C TRP A 32 23.97 11.41 -25.96
N THR A 33 24.04 10.08 -25.83
CA THR A 33 22.90 9.22 -26.15
C THR A 33 21.82 9.27 -25.07
N VAL A 34 20.59 8.89 -25.45
CA VAL A 34 19.46 8.77 -24.52
C VAL A 34 19.73 7.66 -23.49
N ALA A 35 20.34 6.54 -23.90
CA ALA A 35 20.68 5.44 -22.98
C ALA A 35 21.63 5.89 -21.87
N TRP A 36 22.69 6.63 -22.21
CA TRP A 36 23.59 7.21 -21.23
C TRP A 36 22.85 8.20 -20.31
N ARG A 37 22.00 9.08 -20.86
CA ARG A 37 21.22 10.05 -20.05
C ARG A 37 20.25 9.38 -19.09
N ARG A 38 19.60 8.28 -19.48
CA ARG A 38 18.72 7.49 -18.60
C ARG A 38 19.50 6.86 -17.45
N ASN A 39 20.64 6.22 -17.75
CA ASN A 39 21.47 5.58 -16.72
C ASN A 39 22.06 6.59 -15.72
N ASN A 40 22.41 7.79 -16.20
CA ASN A 40 23.02 8.83 -15.36
C ASN A 40 22.02 9.86 -14.82
N LYS A 41 20.71 9.57 -14.90
CA LYS A 41 19.64 10.44 -14.39
C LYS A 41 19.71 11.88 -14.92
N LYS A 42 20.17 12.05 -16.17
CA LYS A 42 20.21 13.34 -16.91
C LYS A 42 19.02 13.51 -17.85
N THR A 43 17.98 12.69 -17.68
CA THR A 43 16.70 12.89 -18.36
C THR A 43 15.85 13.69 -17.38
N GLU A 44 15.21 14.78 -17.81
CA GLU A 44 14.17 15.44 -17.01
C GLU A 44 13.09 14.40 -16.74
N ALA A 45 13.12 13.79 -15.56
CA ALA A 45 12.02 13.02 -15.04
C ALA A 45 10.99 14.03 -14.54
N ALA A 46 10.38 14.77 -15.48
CA ALA A 46 9.18 15.54 -15.22
C ALA A 46 8.13 14.53 -14.75
N GLU A 47 7.98 14.48 -13.43
CA GLU A 47 6.82 13.99 -12.72
C GLU A 47 6.21 12.70 -13.29
N LYS A 48 6.93 11.58 -13.20
CA LYS A 48 6.21 10.30 -13.08
C LYS A 48 5.46 10.36 -11.76
N SER A 49 4.22 10.82 -11.83
CA SER A 49 3.25 10.77 -10.74
C SER A 49 3.39 9.40 -10.09
N LYS A 50 3.88 9.37 -8.84
CA LYS A 50 3.94 8.14 -8.07
C LYS A 50 2.52 7.60 -8.08
N LYS A 51 2.30 6.44 -8.69
CA LYS A 51 1.00 5.75 -8.63
C LYS A 51 0.65 5.62 -7.15
N ARG A 52 -0.25 6.48 -6.65
CA ARG A 52 -0.69 6.43 -5.26
C ARG A 52 -1.51 5.16 -5.11
N SER A 53 -0.92 4.13 -4.51
CA SER A 53 -1.68 2.96 -4.10
C SER A 53 -2.67 3.41 -3.02
N LYS A 54 -3.98 3.30 -3.29
CA LYS A 54 -5.02 3.55 -2.29
C LYS A 54 -5.04 2.35 -1.33
N LYS A 55 -4.55 2.53 -0.11
CA LYS A 55 -4.77 1.55 0.98
C LYS A 55 -6.22 1.69 1.46
N SER A 56 -7.08 0.71 1.13
CA SER A 56 -8.42 0.62 1.72
C SER A 56 -8.35 -0.08 3.08
N PHE A 57 -8.82 0.56 4.14
CA PHE A 57 -8.99 -0.08 5.44
C PHE A 57 -10.45 -0.51 5.60
N LYS A 58 -10.73 -1.83 5.59
CA LYS A 58 -12.08 -2.38 5.88
C LYS A 58 -12.17 -2.72 7.36
N VAL A 59 -12.93 -1.92 8.10
CA VAL A 59 -12.95 -1.93 9.58
C VAL A 59 -13.98 -2.90 10.16
N GLN A 60 -15.07 -3.19 9.44
CA GLN A 60 -16.20 -3.90 10.03
C GLN A 60 -16.55 -5.16 9.23
N ARG A 61 -16.49 -6.29 9.93
CA ARG A 61 -17.03 -7.59 9.52
C ARG A 61 -17.87 -8.13 10.68
N ALA A 62 -18.91 -8.90 10.37
CA ALA A 62 -19.64 -9.66 11.37
C ALA A 62 -18.68 -10.64 12.07
N ILE A 63 -18.88 -10.84 13.36
CA ILE A 63 -18.11 -11.78 14.20
C ILE A 63 -19.05 -12.96 14.47
N ALA A 64 -18.52 -14.19 14.51
CA ALA A 64 -19.35 -15.38 14.73
C ALA A 64 -20.25 -15.19 15.98
N GLY A 65 -21.56 -15.32 15.79
CA GLY A 65 -22.57 -15.10 16.85
C GLY A 65 -23.10 -13.68 17.01
N MET A 66 -22.61 -12.68 16.26
CA MET A 66 -23.09 -11.30 16.31
C MET A 66 -23.13 -10.63 14.93
N SER A 67 -24.29 -10.07 14.56
CA SER A 67 -24.42 -9.33 13.31
C SER A 67 -23.72 -7.96 13.39
N ILE A 68 -23.45 -7.36 12.23
CA ILE A 68 -22.82 -6.02 12.17
C ILE A 68 -23.68 -4.94 12.82
N ASN A 69 -25.01 -5.08 12.74
CA ASN A 69 -25.97 -4.17 13.34
C ASN A 69 -25.97 -4.27 14.87
N ASP A 70 -25.74 -5.46 15.43
CA ASP A 70 -25.67 -5.65 16.89
C ASP A 70 -24.40 -5.02 17.47
N ILE A 71 -23.28 -5.09 16.72
CA ILE A 71 -22.02 -4.43 17.09
C ILE A 71 -22.18 -2.89 17.09
N GLN A 72 -22.88 -2.35 16.10
CA GLN A 72 -23.14 -0.91 16.02
C GLN A 72 -24.05 -0.43 17.16
N LYS A 73 -25.15 -1.13 17.42
CA LYS A 73 -26.05 -0.82 18.55
C LYS A 73 -25.34 -0.83 19.90
N ARG A 74 -24.40 -1.76 20.11
CA ARG A 74 -23.61 -1.82 21.35
C ARG A 74 -22.59 -0.68 21.47
N ARG A 75 -22.09 -0.15 20.34
CA ARG A 75 -21.21 1.02 20.31
C ARG A 75 -21.98 2.33 20.49
N GLU A 76 -23.20 2.42 19.99
CA GLU A 76 -24.04 3.62 20.05
C GLU A 76 -24.76 3.80 21.40
N GLN A 77 -24.63 2.84 22.33
CA GLN A 77 -25.17 3.00 23.69
C GLN A 77 -24.50 4.19 24.39
N LYS A 78 -25.33 5.16 24.78
CA LYS A 78 -24.92 6.36 25.52
C LYS A 78 -24.17 6.00 26.81
N ASP A 79 -23.11 6.74 27.09
CA ASP A 79 -22.23 6.51 28.24
C ASP A 79 -22.96 6.50 29.59
N GLU A 80 -24.05 7.25 29.72
CA GLU A 80 -24.86 7.29 30.93
C GLU A 80 -25.51 5.93 31.25
N ILE A 81 -26.00 5.23 30.23
CA ILE A 81 -26.61 3.91 30.37
C ILE A 81 -25.53 2.89 30.73
N THR A 82 -24.35 3.01 30.10
CA THR A 82 -23.19 2.17 30.36
C THR A 82 -22.65 2.34 31.79
N LYS A 83 -22.56 3.58 32.29
CA LYS A 83 -22.12 3.87 33.66
C LYS A 83 -23.09 3.31 34.69
N LYS A 84 -24.40 3.52 34.51
CA LYS A 84 -25.44 2.94 35.38
C LYS A 84 -25.39 1.40 35.43
N SER A 85 -25.24 0.76 34.28
CA SER A 85 -25.11 -0.71 34.21
C SER A 85 -23.84 -1.21 34.92
N LYS A 86 -22.71 -0.51 34.77
CA LYS A 86 -21.45 -0.83 35.48
C LYS A 86 -21.58 -0.68 36.99
N GLU A 87 -22.19 0.40 37.45
CA GLU A 87 -22.41 0.67 38.88
C GLU A 87 -23.33 -0.38 39.52
N ALA A 88 -24.42 -0.74 38.85
CA ALA A 88 -25.32 -1.81 39.28
C ALA A 88 -24.61 -3.16 39.36
N ALA A 89 -23.82 -3.53 38.34
CA ALA A 89 -23.05 -4.77 38.34
C ALA A 89 -21.98 -4.80 39.44
N LEU A 90 -21.32 -3.65 39.71
CA LEU A 90 -20.34 -3.54 40.80
C LEU A 90 -21.00 -3.69 42.18
N ALA A 91 -22.18 -3.11 42.38
CA ALA A 91 -22.95 -3.27 43.60
C ALA A 91 -23.37 -4.74 43.83
N GLU A 92 -23.85 -5.41 42.78
CA GLU A 92 -24.20 -6.83 42.83
C GLU A 92 -22.99 -7.72 43.15
N ILE A 93 -21.83 -7.45 42.54
CA ILE A 93 -20.58 -8.17 42.84
C ILE A 93 -20.15 -7.96 44.29
N LYS A 94 -20.22 -6.73 44.81
CA LYS A 94 -19.90 -6.42 46.21
C LYS A 94 -20.84 -7.15 47.16
N ASN A 95 -22.15 -7.12 46.89
CA ASN A 95 -23.16 -7.82 47.69
C ASN A 95 -22.96 -9.35 47.65
N ARG A 96 -22.61 -9.91 46.48
CA ARG A 96 -22.30 -11.33 46.34
C ARG A 96 -21.01 -11.73 47.05
N LYS A 97 -20.00 -10.87 47.07
CA LYS A 97 -18.75 -11.09 47.83
C LYS A 97 -19.00 -11.04 49.34
N ALA A 98 -19.82 -10.10 49.81
CA ALA A 98 -20.20 -10.00 51.23
C ALA A 98 -21.03 -11.20 51.70
N LYS A 99 -21.88 -11.76 50.83
CA LYS A 99 -22.70 -12.95 51.12
C LYS A 99 -21.97 -14.28 50.92
N ARG A 100 -20.74 -14.29 50.40
CA ARG A 100 -19.96 -15.53 50.31
C ARG A 100 -19.39 -15.84 51.70
N PRO A 101 -19.74 -16.96 52.33
CA PRO A 101 -19.09 -17.37 53.57
C PRO A 101 -17.60 -17.54 53.29
N ALA A 102 -16.75 -17.09 54.22
CA ALA A 102 -15.32 -17.36 54.17
C ALA A 102 -15.16 -18.89 54.09
N ARG A 103 -14.61 -19.37 52.97
CA ARG A 103 -14.22 -20.78 52.84
C ARG A 103 -13.20 -21.06 53.95
N LYS A 104 -13.62 -21.84 54.95
CA LYS A 104 -12.71 -22.61 55.81
C LYS A 104 -11.99 -23.65 54.96
#